data_AF-A0A975PCF4-F1
#
_entry.id   AF-A0A975PCF4-F1
#
_cell.length_a   1.000
_cell.length_b   1.000
_cell.length_c   1.000
_cell.angle_alpha   90.00
_cell.angle_beta   90.00
_cell.angle_gamma   90.00
#
_symmetry.space_group_name_H-M   'P 1'
#
loop_
_entity.id
_entity.type
_entity.pdbx_description
1 polymer ?
#
loop_
_entity_poly.entity_id
_entity_poly.type
_entity_poly.pdbx_seq_one_letter_code
_entity_poly.pdbx_strand_id
1 'polypeptide(L)'
;MVVAVWMALSGNALAHSFTAALIVADDNREASLAEAVRGFLLAADERDGHANETSDGHLGGVDVHVLPLPRDAAGSVEGLIGKPTEPGDVVVVLGTEPAASEAARKYQSNSTVLLQVVLPVGWDSDVGTDSFVARYRLAYGTAPGLMAATGYHAARRLDVAIRPLDGVIPRAALEDAWRSTSSGLPW
;
A
#
# COMPACT_ATOMS: atom_id res chain seq x y z
N MET A 1 -51.34 -17.82 -13.73
CA MET A 1 -50.60 -16.58 -14.04
C MET A 1 -49.46 -16.51 -13.04
N VAL A 2 -48.22 -16.58 -13.51
CA VAL A 2 -47.02 -16.80 -12.67
C VAL A 2 -46.54 -15.46 -12.11
N VAL A 3 -46.37 -15.38 -10.78
CA VAL A 3 -45.67 -14.27 -10.12
C VAL A 3 -44.18 -14.61 -10.10
N ALA A 4 -43.39 -13.92 -10.92
CA ALA A 4 -41.93 -14.03 -10.89
C ALA A 4 -41.40 -13.09 -9.80
N VAL A 5 -40.98 -13.68 -8.68
CA VAL A 5 -40.20 -13.00 -7.64
C VAL A 5 -38.80 -12.78 -8.19
N TRP A 6 -38.44 -11.52 -8.44
CA TRP A 6 -37.06 -11.15 -8.75
C TRP A 6 -36.23 -11.26 -7.48
N MET A 7 -35.48 -12.35 -7.35
CA MET A 7 -34.41 -12.44 -6.36
C MET A 7 -33.34 -11.43 -6.72
N ALA A 8 -33.10 -10.47 -5.83
CA ALA A 8 -31.88 -9.67 -5.86
C ALA A 8 -30.69 -10.62 -5.76
N LEU A 9 -29.92 -10.75 -6.84
CA LEU A 9 -28.62 -11.41 -6.82
C LEU A 9 -27.69 -10.56 -5.94
N SER A 10 -27.61 -10.91 -4.66
CA SER A 10 -26.55 -10.43 -3.76
C SER A 10 -25.25 -11.13 -4.14
N GLY A 11 -24.70 -10.81 -5.31
CA GLY A 11 -23.36 -11.23 -5.72
C GLY A 11 -22.30 -10.35 -5.09
N ASN A 12 -22.24 -10.28 -3.75
CA ASN A 12 -21.18 -9.59 -3.02
C ASN A 12 -20.47 -10.58 -2.09
N ALA A 13 -19.78 -11.54 -2.68
CA ALA A 13 -18.48 -11.92 -2.13
C ALA A 13 -17.46 -11.02 -2.82
N LEU A 14 -17.48 -9.73 -2.47
CA LEU A 14 -16.41 -8.80 -2.86
C LEU A 14 -15.12 -9.36 -2.26
N ALA A 15 -14.06 -9.41 -3.05
CA ALA A 15 -12.80 -10.01 -2.64
C ALA A 15 -12.35 -9.41 -1.30
N HIS A 16 -12.14 -10.25 -0.28
CA HIS A 16 -11.55 -9.82 0.99
C HIS A 16 -10.07 -9.45 0.83
N SER A 17 -9.57 -9.36 -0.40
CA SER A 17 -8.18 -9.11 -0.75
C SER A 17 -8.06 -8.16 -1.93
N PHE A 18 -6.99 -7.37 -1.97
CA PHE A 18 -6.60 -6.60 -3.14
C PHE A 18 -5.08 -6.63 -3.34
N THR A 19 -4.63 -6.36 -4.56
CA THR A 19 -3.21 -6.20 -4.90
C THR A 19 -2.82 -4.72 -4.87
N ALA A 20 -1.86 -4.38 -4.00
CA ALA A 20 -1.18 -3.10 -3.97
C ALA A 20 0.14 -3.19 -4.74
N ALA A 21 0.19 -2.61 -5.94
CA ALA A 21 1.43 -2.48 -6.69
C ALA A 21 2.24 -1.27 -6.18
N LEU A 22 3.49 -1.48 -5.78
CA LEU A 22 4.38 -0.42 -5.31
C LEU A 22 5.41 -0.10 -6.37
N ILE A 23 5.42 1.13 -6.85
CA ILE A 23 6.43 1.63 -7.80
C ILE A 23 7.30 2.64 -7.09
N VAL A 24 8.62 2.42 -7.12
CA VAL A 24 9.58 3.41 -6.63
C VAL A 24 10.25 4.12 -7.81
N ALA A 25 10.01 5.42 -7.91
CA ALA A 25 10.63 6.32 -8.88
C ALA A 25 11.83 7.03 -8.24
N ASP A 26 12.92 6.28 -8.07
CA ASP A 26 14.19 6.72 -7.47
C ASP A 26 15.39 6.20 -8.29
N ASP A 27 16.58 6.78 -8.10
CA ASP A 27 17.78 6.35 -8.82
C ASP A 27 18.34 5.01 -8.28
N ASN A 28 18.17 4.73 -6.98
CA ASN A 28 18.61 3.48 -6.34
C ASN A 28 17.47 2.46 -6.23
N ARG A 29 16.83 2.15 -7.37
CA ARG A 29 15.53 1.47 -7.44
C ARG A 29 15.42 0.19 -6.61
N GLU A 30 16.42 -0.68 -6.62
CA GLU A 30 16.34 -1.98 -5.94
C GLU A 30 16.32 -1.81 -4.41
N ALA A 31 17.29 -1.09 -3.84
CA ALA A 31 17.33 -0.86 -2.40
C ALA A 31 16.15 0.00 -1.94
N SER A 32 15.81 1.04 -2.70
CA SER A 32 14.68 1.93 -2.42
C SER A 32 13.34 1.18 -2.47
N LEU A 33 13.16 0.24 -3.41
CA LEU A 33 11.98 -0.63 -3.48
C LEU A 33 11.91 -1.60 -2.29
N ALA A 34 13.03 -2.22 -1.92
CA ALA A 34 13.08 -3.11 -0.75
C ALA A 34 12.73 -2.36 0.56
N GLU A 35 13.28 -1.16 0.76
CA GLU A 35 12.93 -0.33 1.91
C GLU A 35 11.46 0.07 1.90
N ALA A 36 10.95 0.54 0.76
CA ALA A 36 9.56 0.93 0.62
C ALA A 36 8.59 -0.21 0.91
N VAL A 37 8.88 -1.42 0.41
CA VAL A 37 8.08 -2.62 0.70
C VAL A 37 8.12 -2.93 2.19
N ARG A 38 9.29 -2.94 2.83
CA ARG A 38 9.39 -3.18 4.30
C ARG A 38 8.59 -2.15 5.10
N GLY A 39 8.68 -0.88 4.74
CA GLY A 39 7.86 0.16 5.34
C GLY A 39 6.36 -0.11 5.18
N PHE A 40 5.92 -0.45 3.97
CA PHE A 40 4.53 -0.76 3.67
C PHE A 40 4.01 -1.96 4.47
N LEU A 41 4.78 -3.05 4.51
CA LEU A 41 4.44 -4.27 5.26
C LEU A 41 4.32 -4.02 6.75
N LEU A 42 5.23 -3.23 7.34
CA LEU A 42 5.16 -2.87 8.75
C LEU A 42 3.81 -2.21 9.10
N ALA A 43 3.32 -1.30 8.26
CA ALA A 43 2.02 -0.67 8.46
C ALA A 43 0.84 -1.63 8.23
N ALA A 44 0.96 -2.56 7.29
CA ALA A 44 -0.07 -3.55 6.98
C ALA A 44 -0.19 -4.64 8.07
N ASP A 45 0.88 -4.93 8.81
CA ASP A 45 0.90 -5.94 9.87
C ASP A 45 0.38 -5.38 11.22
N GLU A 46 0.59 -4.09 11.48
CA GLU A 46 0.36 -3.42 12.76
C GLU A 46 -1.06 -3.49 13.35
N ARG A 47 -2.06 -3.87 12.56
CA ARG A 47 -3.46 -3.81 12.99
C ARG A 47 -4.18 -5.15 13.05
N ASP A 48 -3.76 -6.14 12.28
CA ASP A 48 -4.55 -7.38 12.14
C ASP A 48 -3.73 -8.61 11.68
N GLY A 49 -2.40 -8.56 11.79
CA GLY A 49 -1.54 -9.67 11.37
C GLY A 49 -1.64 -10.92 12.26
N HIS A 50 -1.87 -12.07 11.65
CA HIS A 50 -1.95 -13.38 12.29
C HIS A 50 -0.99 -14.41 11.67
N ALA A 51 -0.57 -15.38 12.48
CA ALA A 51 0.19 -16.52 11.98
C ALA A 51 -0.67 -17.34 10.99
N ASN A 52 -0.13 -17.62 9.80
CA ASN A 52 -0.72 -18.37 8.67
C ASN A 52 -1.57 -17.57 7.67
N GLU A 53 -1.37 -16.26 7.57
CA GLU A 53 -1.97 -15.48 6.48
C GLU A 53 -1.39 -15.85 5.11
N THR A 54 -2.23 -15.75 4.08
CA THR A 54 -1.83 -15.90 2.67
C THR A 54 -1.64 -14.54 1.98
N SER A 55 -1.96 -13.46 2.68
CA SER A 55 -1.73 -12.08 2.30
C SER A 55 -0.40 -11.59 2.86
N ASP A 56 0.03 -10.41 2.40
CA ASP A 56 1.22 -9.73 2.89
C ASP A 56 0.88 -8.75 4.03
N GLY A 57 -0.36 -8.82 4.56
CA GLY A 57 -0.89 -8.02 5.66
C GLY A 57 -2.32 -7.57 5.41
N HIS A 58 -2.80 -6.63 6.23
CA HIS A 58 -4.17 -6.13 6.21
C HIS A 58 -4.22 -4.59 6.18
N LEU A 59 -5.01 -4.03 5.28
CA LEU A 59 -5.26 -2.58 5.22
C LEU A 59 -6.76 -2.31 5.20
N GLY A 60 -7.25 -1.50 6.13
CA GLY A 60 -8.66 -1.19 6.26
C GLY A 60 -9.54 -2.38 6.65
N GLY A 61 -8.96 -3.49 7.12
CA GLY A 61 -9.67 -4.75 7.39
C GLY A 61 -9.72 -5.72 6.20
N VAL A 62 -8.98 -5.43 5.12
CA VAL A 62 -8.93 -6.20 3.88
C VAL A 62 -7.52 -6.73 3.67
N ASP A 63 -7.38 -7.99 3.27
CA ASP A 63 -6.11 -8.59 2.88
C ASP A 63 -5.43 -7.76 1.78
N VAL A 64 -4.13 -7.53 1.91
CA VAL A 64 -3.33 -6.90 0.85
C VAL A 64 -2.25 -7.85 0.35
N HIS A 65 -2.14 -7.97 -0.97
CA HIS A 65 -0.99 -8.58 -1.64
C HIS A 65 -0.11 -7.49 -2.23
N VAL A 66 1.18 -7.48 -1.89
CA VAL A 66 2.12 -6.46 -2.36
C VAL A 66 2.79 -6.94 -3.64
N LEU A 67 2.70 -6.12 -4.69
CA LEU A 67 3.37 -6.33 -5.97
C LEU A 67 4.49 -5.29 -6.15
N PRO A 68 5.76 -5.61 -5.85
CA PRO A 68 6.86 -4.68 -6.06
C PRO A 68 7.14 -4.48 -7.56
N LEU A 69 7.24 -3.23 -7.98
CA LEU A 69 7.53 -2.84 -9.36
C LEU A 69 8.64 -1.78 -9.42
N PRO A 70 9.48 -1.80 -10.47
CA PRO A 70 9.48 -2.79 -11.55
C PRO A 70 10.06 -4.15 -11.08
N ARG A 71 9.64 -5.26 -11.70
CA ARG A 71 9.99 -6.62 -11.23
C ARG A 71 11.48 -6.92 -11.25
N ASP A 72 12.24 -6.29 -12.16
CA ASP A 72 13.69 -6.41 -12.26
C ASP A 72 14.42 -5.75 -11.08
N ALA A 73 13.77 -4.81 -10.38
CA ALA A 73 14.28 -4.20 -9.14
C ALA A 73 13.80 -4.91 -7.86
N ALA A 74 12.98 -5.96 -7.97
CA ALA A 74 12.41 -6.66 -6.82
C ALA A 74 13.36 -7.71 -6.19
N GLY A 75 14.59 -7.86 -6.70
CA GLY A 75 15.54 -8.90 -6.27
C GLY A 75 15.92 -8.85 -4.79
N SER A 76 15.92 -7.65 -4.19
CA SER A 76 16.18 -7.42 -2.76
C SER A 76 14.91 -7.38 -1.89
N VAL A 77 13.74 -7.62 -2.46
CA VAL A 77 12.47 -7.69 -1.71
C VAL A 77 12.30 -9.10 -1.15
N GLU A 78 12.18 -9.19 0.17
CA GLU A 78 12.04 -10.44 0.92
C GLU A 78 10.75 -10.41 1.75
N GLY A 79 10.27 -11.59 2.17
CA GLY A 79 9.17 -11.70 3.13
C GLY A 79 7.75 -11.62 2.54
N LEU A 80 7.61 -11.48 1.22
CA LEU A 80 6.31 -11.56 0.55
C LEU A 80 5.85 -13.02 0.42
N ILE A 81 4.63 -13.28 0.85
CA ILE A 81 3.97 -14.60 0.82
C ILE A 81 2.84 -14.59 -0.22
N GLY A 82 2.24 -13.42 -0.45
CA GLY A 82 1.22 -13.18 -1.45
C GLY A 82 1.68 -13.53 -2.85
N LYS A 83 0.72 -13.92 -3.69
CA LYS A 83 0.95 -14.22 -5.11
C LYS A 83 0.15 -13.25 -5.98
N PRO A 84 0.51 -11.95 -5.99
CA PRO A 84 -0.25 -10.93 -6.67
C PRO A 84 -0.28 -11.15 -8.19
N THR A 85 -1.42 -10.82 -8.80
CA THR A 85 -1.58 -10.78 -10.25
C THR A 85 -1.33 -9.39 -10.80
N GLU A 86 -0.98 -9.31 -12.09
CA GLU A 86 -0.94 -8.04 -12.83
C GLU A 86 -2.18 -7.88 -13.70
N PRO A 87 -2.72 -6.65 -13.84
CA PRO A 87 -2.29 -5.43 -13.13
C PRO A 87 -2.74 -5.44 -11.66
N GLY A 88 -2.02 -4.72 -10.78
CA GLY A 88 -2.49 -4.54 -9.40
C GLY A 88 -3.79 -3.73 -9.35
N ASP A 89 -4.64 -3.96 -8.35
CA ASP A 89 -5.92 -3.24 -8.21
C ASP A 89 -5.69 -1.75 -7.92
N VAL A 90 -4.68 -1.47 -7.09
CA VAL A 90 -4.20 -0.13 -6.75
C VAL A 90 -2.70 -0.07 -7.02
N VAL A 91 -2.25 1.01 -7.65
CA VAL A 91 -0.84 1.29 -7.90
C VAL A 91 -0.45 2.50 -7.07
N VAL A 92 0.46 2.32 -6.12
CA VAL A 92 1.03 3.41 -5.33
C VAL A 92 2.40 3.76 -5.88
N VAL A 93 2.56 4.99 -6.35
CA VAL A 93 3.82 5.50 -6.89
C VAL A 93 4.50 6.36 -5.83
N LEU A 94 5.69 5.92 -5.43
CA LEU A 94 6.53 6.51 -4.40
C LEU A 94 7.73 7.18 -5.06
N GLY A 95 8.06 8.39 -4.63
CA GLY A 95 9.26 9.10 -5.10
C GLY A 95 9.05 10.61 -5.14
N THR A 96 10.04 11.32 -5.65
CA THR A 96 10.00 12.78 -5.77
C THR A 96 9.57 13.22 -7.18
N GLU A 97 9.05 14.44 -7.29
CA GLU A 97 8.81 15.06 -8.60
C GLU A 97 10.12 15.41 -9.32
N PRO A 98 10.19 15.33 -10.65
CA PRO A 98 9.12 14.94 -11.59
C PRO A 98 8.96 13.41 -11.79
N ALA A 99 9.90 12.61 -11.26
CA ALA A 99 10.02 11.19 -11.56
C ALA A 99 8.78 10.37 -11.17
N ALA A 100 8.19 10.67 -10.01
CA ALA A 100 6.98 9.99 -9.53
C ALA A 100 5.78 10.25 -10.46
N SER A 101 5.54 11.50 -10.89
CA SER A 101 4.48 11.80 -11.86
C SER A 101 4.72 11.15 -13.23
N GLU A 102 5.98 11.07 -13.68
CA GLU A 102 6.32 10.37 -14.92
C GLU A 102 6.07 8.85 -14.83
N ALA A 103 6.42 8.23 -13.71
CA ALA A 103 6.13 6.82 -13.45
C ALA A 103 4.62 6.57 -13.38
N ALA A 104 3.86 7.43 -12.70
CA ALA A 104 2.41 7.33 -12.61
C ALA A 104 1.72 7.36 -13.98
N ARG A 105 2.12 8.28 -14.87
CA ARG A 105 1.58 8.38 -16.24
C ARG A 105 1.75 7.10 -17.05
N LYS A 106 2.83 6.32 -16.82
CA LYS A 106 3.07 5.05 -17.53
C LYS A 106 2.12 3.92 -17.13
N TYR A 107 1.50 4.00 -15.95
CA TYR A 107 0.66 2.95 -15.37
C TYR A 107 -0.86 3.24 -15.43
N GLN A 108 -1.28 4.35 -16.01
CA GLN A 108 -2.66 4.85 -16.00
C GLN A 108 -3.71 4.01 -16.77
N SER A 109 -3.37 2.87 -17.36
CA SER A 109 -4.29 2.22 -18.32
C SER A 109 -5.40 1.35 -17.68
N ASN A 110 -5.23 0.79 -16.48
CA ASN A 110 -6.25 -0.11 -15.89
C ASN A 110 -6.43 -0.05 -14.35
N SER A 111 -5.48 0.49 -13.60
CA SER A 111 -5.50 0.49 -12.13
C SER A 111 -5.83 1.87 -11.55
N THR A 112 -6.25 1.90 -10.28
CA THR A 112 -6.29 3.17 -9.54
C THR A 112 -4.87 3.59 -9.19
N VAL A 113 -4.38 4.71 -9.73
CA VAL A 113 -3.00 5.18 -9.50
C VAL A 113 -2.99 6.27 -8.44
N LEU A 114 -2.34 5.99 -7.31
CA LEU A 114 -2.21 6.87 -6.15
C LEU A 114 -0.77 7.37 -6.04
N LEU A 115 -0.60 8.68 -5.98
CA LEU A 115 0.71 9.31 -5.93
C LEU A 115 1.09 9.68 -4.49
N GLN A 116 2.25 9.20 -4.04
CA GLN A 116 2.91 9.58 -2.78
C GLN A 116 4.18 10.39 -3.10
N VAL A 117 3.98 11.67 -3.42
CA VAL A 117 5.07 12.61 -3.75
C VAL A 117 5.64 13.35 -2.56
N VAL A 118 4.84 13.50 -1.50
CA VAL A 118 5.30 14.16 -0.28
C VAL A 118 6.06 13.13 0.54
N LEU A 119 7.38 13.35 0.63
CA LEU A 119 8.23 12.65 1.57
C LEU A 119 7.78 13.03 2.98
N PRO A 120 7.56 12.05 3.85
CA PRO A 120 6.87 12.34 5.08
C PRO A 120 7.89 12.95 6.07
N VAL A 121 7.54 14.05 6.72
CA VAL A 121 8.46 14.85 7.56
C VAL A 121 8.33 14.43 9.02
N GLY A 122 9.44 14.38 9.76
CA GLY A 122 9.45 14.12 11.20
C GLY A 122 9.41 12.65 11.61
N TRP A 123 9.51 11.73 10.64
CA TRP A 123 9.50 10.28 10.89
C TRP A 123 10.64 9.77 11.76
N ASP A 124 11.76 10.48 11.72
CA ASP A 124 13.01 10.21 12.42
C ASP A 124 13.10 10.94 13.77
N SER A 125 12.17 11.86 14.04
CA SER A 125 12.21 12.71 15.23
C SER A 125 11.55 12.09 16.47
N ASP A 126 10.73 11.05 16.29
CA ASP A 126 10.09 10.35 17.39
C ASP A 126 11.01 9.28 18.01
N VAL A 127 11.34 9.48 19.30
CA VAL A 127 12.26 8.66 20.08
C VAL A 127 11.55 7.67 21.02
N GLY A 128 10.22 7.58 20.96
CA GLY A 128 9.45 6.62 21.75
C GLY A 128 9.71 5.16 21.37
N THR A 129 9.45 4.23 22.29
CA THR A 129 9.52 2.77 22.00
C THR A 129 8.46 2.31 21.02
N ASP A 130 7.38 3.07 20.89
CA ASP A 130 6.30 2.83 19.93
C ASP A 130 6.47 3.66 18.65
N SER A 131 7.62 4.33 18.47
CA SER A 131 7.89 5.11 17.26
C SER A 131 8.04 4.20 16.04
N PHE A 132 7.81 4.77 14.85
CA PHE A 132 8.04 4.07 13.57
C PHE A 132 9.47 3.50 13.51
N VAL A 133 10.47 4.28 13.93
CA VAL A 133 11.87 3.85 13.93
C VAL A 133 12.11 2.66 14.84
N ALA A 134 11.51 2.66 16.04
CA ALA A 134 11.65 1.56 16.99
C ALA A 134 10.98 0.28 16.47
N ARG A 135 9.75 0.37 15.95
CA ARG A 135 9.02 -0.75 15.35
C ARG A 135 9.71 -1.32 14.13
N TYR A 136 10.21 -0.46 13.23
CA TYR A 136 10.95 -0.90 12.05
C TYR A 136 12.24 -1.66 12.43
N ARG A 137 13.00 -1.15 13.41
CA ARG A 137 14.20 -1.84 13.91
C ARG A 137 13.87 -3.19 14.53
N LEU A 138 12.76 -3.28 15.26
CA LEU A 138 12.29 -4.53 15.84
C LEU A 138 11.94 -5.56 14.75
N ALA A 139 11.27 -5.13 13.68
CA ALA A 139 10.84 -6.00 12.60
C ALA A 139 11.99 -6.44 11.67
N TYR A 140 12.91 -5.54 11.33
CA TYR A 140 13.89 -5.77 10.25
C TYR A 140 15.35 -5.72 10.69
N GLY A 141 15.63 -5.40 11.96
CA GLY A 141 17.00 -5.38 12.51
C GLY A 141 17.88 -4.22 12.01
N THR A 142 17.36 -3.32 11.17
CA THR A 142 18.08 -2.16 10.63
C THR A 142 17.33 -0.86 10.90
N ALA A 143 18.02 0.29 10.84
CA ALA A 143 17.32 1.57 10.84
C ALA A 143 16.53 1.75 9.53
N PRO A 144 15.33 2.38 9.56
CA PRO A 144 14.62 2.72 8.34
C PRO A 144 15.32 3.87 7.61
N GLY A 145 15.26 3.82 6.28
CA GLY A 145 15.56 4.94 5.40
C GLY A 145 14.30 5.73 5.03
N LEU A 146 14.50 6.75 4.18
CA LEU A 146 13.42 7.61 3.70
C LEU A 146 12.34 6.83 2.92
N MET A 147 12.74 5.82 2.15
CA MET A 147 11.80 5.03 1.36
C MET A 147 10.98 4.09 2.23
N ALA A 148 11.56 3.54 3.29
CA ALA A 148 10.80 2.83 4.32
C ALA A 148 9.75 3.73 4.97
N ALA A 149 10.10 4.95 5.38
CA ALA A 149 9.15 5.91 5.92
C ALA A 149 8.04 6.25 4.90
N THR A 150 8.41 6.43 3.63
CA THR A 150 7.48 6.76 2.55
C THR A 150 6.49 5.62 2.26
N GLY A 151 6.97 4.37 2.21
CA GLY A 151 6.12 3.18 2.04
C GLY A 151 5.19 2.95 3.22
N TYR A 152 5.70 3.10 4.45
CA TYR A 152 4.91 3.01 5.68
C TYR A 152 3.78 4.03 5.71
N HIS A 153 4.09 5.28 5.38
CA HIS A 153 3.10 6.34 5.37
C HIS A 153 2.05 6.16 4.26
N ALA A 154 2.47 5.69 3.09
CA ALA A 154 1.57 5.34 2.01
C ALA A 154 0.59 4.23 2.40
N ALA A 155 1.06 3.15 3.04
CA ALA A 155 0.21 2.09 3.57
C ALA A 155 -0.81 2.64 4.58
N ARG A 156 -0.40 3.49 5.52
CA ARG A 156 -1.33 4.11 6.48
C ARG A 156 -2.38 5.00 5.83
N ARG A 157 -2.00 5.78 4.82
CA ARG A 157 -2.95 6.59 4.04
C ARG A 157 -3.93 5.70 3.28
N LEU A 158 -3.46 4.58 2.75
CA LEU A 158 -4.28 3.59 2.07
C LEU A 158 -5.25 2.89 3.04
N ASP A 159 -4.80 2.50 4.23
CA ASP A 159 -5.64 1.96 5.33
C ASP A 159 -6.80 2.91 5.67
N VAL A 160 -6.50 4.19 5.88
CA VAL A 160 -7.52 5.22 6.17
C VAL A 160 -8.50 5.38 5.01
N ALA A 161 -8.02 5.28 3.77
CA ALA A 161 -8.86 5.43 2.59
C ALA A 161 -9.75 4.20 2.31
N ILE A 162 -9.28 2.99 2.61
CA ILE A 162 -9.98 1.72 2.38
C ILE A 162 -11.00 1.43 3.47
N ARG A 163 -10.70 1.73 4.74
CA ARG A 163 -11.56 1.40 5.89
C ARG A 163 -13.04 1.80 5.74
N PRO A 164 -13.40 3.00 5.27
CA PRO A 164 -14.81 3.37 5.08
C PRO A 164 -15.46 2.75 3.83
N LEU A 165 -14.65 2.21 2.91
CA LEU A 165 -15.10 1.64 1.64
C LEU A 165 -15.21 0.11 1.67
N ASP A 166 -14.63 -0.54 2.68
CA ASP A 166 -14.51 -2.00 2.77
C ASP A 166 -13.85 -2.60 1.50
N GLY A 167 -12.84 -1.90 0.99
CA GLY A 167 -12.11 -2.28 -0.22
C GLY A 167 -11.61 -1.11 -1.04
N VAL A 168 -11.21 -1.42 -2.29
CA VAL A 168 -10.60 -0.46 -3.24
C VAL A 168 -11.58 0.04 -4.31
N ILE A 169 -12.85 -0.39 -4.23
CA ILE A 169 -13.95 -0.01 -5.12
C ILE A 169 -15.04 0.67 -4.28
N PRO A 170 -15.63 1.79 -4.75
CA PRO A 170 -15.41 2.43 -6.05
C PRO A 170 -14.11 3.24 -6.16
N ARG A 171 -13.44 3.19 -7.34
CA ARG A 171 -12.18 3.92 -7.62
C ARG A 171 -12.23 5.40 -7.25
N ALA A 172 -13.28 6.10 -7.67
CA ALA A 172 -13.40 7.54 -7.42
C ALA A 172 -13.44 7.87 -5.92
N ALA A 173 -14.14 7.04 -5.13
CA ALA A 173 -14.21 7.20 -3.68
C ALA A 173 -12.85 6.94 -3.01
N LEU A 174 -12.11 5.93 -3.48
CA LEU A 174 -10.75 5.64 -3.01
C LEU A 174 -9.80 6.81 -3.32
N GLU A 175 -9.85 7.37 -4.53
CA GLU A 175 -9.04 8.52 -4.93
C GLU A 175 -9.37 9.79 -4.12
N ASP A 176 -10.65 10.05 -3.87
CA ASP A 176 -11.09 11.14 -3.00
C ASP A 176 -10.58 10.95 -1.56
N ALA A 177 -10.73 9.75 -1.00
CA ALA A 177 -10.26 9.43 0.34
C ALA A 177 -8.73 9.52 0.47
N TRP A 178 -7.98 9.03 -0.54
CA TRP A 178 -6.53 9.22 -0.61
C TRP A 178 -6.13 10.69 -0.63
N ARG A 179 -6.81 11.51 -1.46
CA ARG A 179 -6.55 12.96 -1.55
C ARG A 179 -6.84 13.69 -0.23
N SER A 180 -7.82 13.23 0.55
CA SER A 180 -8.13 13.82 1.87
C SER A 180 -6.96 13.74 2.86
N THR A 181 -6.05 12.78 2.68
CA THR A 181 -4.85 12.61 3.51
C THR A 181 -3.57 13.13 2.83
N SER A 182 -3.69 13.99 1.80
CA SER A 182 -2.54 14.50 1.02
C SER A 182 -1.55 15.33 1.82
N SER A 183 -1.98 15.96 2.94
CA SER A 183 -1.09 16.62 3.90
C SER A 183 -0.31 15.64 4.78
N GLY A 184 -0.61 14.35 4.67
CA GLY A 184 -0.06 13.29 5.48
C GLY A 184 -0.85 13.00 6.76
N LEU A 185 -0.50 11.87 7.38
CA LEU A 185 -0.97 11.44 8.71
C LEU A 185 0.10 11.70 9.77
N PRO A 186 -0.28 11.91 11.05
CA PRO A 186 0.64 11.95 12.17
C PRO A 186 1.44 10.65 12.31
N TRP A 187 2.70 10.75 12.73
CA TRP A 187 3.59 9.60 12.97
C TRP A 187 3.13 8.75 14.13
#